data_AF-A0A521FHN5-F1
#
_entry.id   AF-A0A521FHN5-F1
#
_cell.length_a   1.000
_cell.length_b   1.000
_cell.length_c   1.000
_cell.angle_alpha   90.00
_cell.angle_beta   90.00
_cell.angle_gamma   90.00
#
_symmetry.space_group_name_H-M   'P 1'
#
loop_
_entity.id
_entity.type
_entity.pdbx_description
1 polymer ?
#
loop_
_entity_poly.entity_id
_entity_poly.type
_entity_poly.pdbx_seq_one_letter_code
_entity_poly.pdbx_strand_id
1 'polypeptide(L)'
;MTIKKKIVEQSIQLFEMKGFSETSIQDVVEALGVTKGTFYYYFESKEQLLKDIHLIYIDELLKLQEEIIKNLGTSYKTKLFEIVRIMITQIKITGSRCFSTMGKMSRLFPLSWSPVLCKPFTPGLSTWSSSAV
;
A
#
# COMPACT_ATOMS: atom_id res chain seq x y z
N MET A 1 18.61 3.17 -14.71
CA MET A 1 17.33 3.50 -14.04
C MET A 1 16.75 4.78 -14.65
N THR A 2 15.44 4.82 -14.91
CA THR A 2 14.74 6.01 -15.45
C THR A 2 14.41 7.02 -14.34
N ILE A 3 14.27 8.31 -14.68
CA ILE A 3 13.85 9.35 -13.72
C ILE A 3 12.47 9.04 -13.11
N LYS A 4 11.52 8.53 -13.90
CA LYS A 4 10.21 8.09 -13.41
C LYS A 4 10.33 7.11 -12.23
N LYS A 5 11.23 6.13 -12.33
CA LYS A 5 11.45 5.15 -11.25
C LYS A 5 12.06 5.78 -10.00
N LYS A 6 13.02 6.69 -10.17
CA LYS A 6 13.61 7.43 -9.04
C LYS A 6 12.57 8.27 -8.29
N ILE A 7 11.66 8.92 -9.01
CA ILE A 7 10.54 9.67 -8.42
C ILE A 7 9.65 8.74 -7.60
N VAL A 8 9.31 7.56 -8.14
CA VAL A 8 8.51 6.56 -7.43
C VAL A 8 9.20 6.09 -6.15
N GLU A 9 10.45 5.64 -6.24
CA GLU A 9 11.21 5.11 -5.10
C GLU A 9 11.39 6.15 -3.99
N GLN A 10 11.77 7.38 -4.35
CA GLN A 10 11.95 8.46 -3.38
C GLN A 10 10.62 8.85 -2.71
N SER A 11 9.53 8.88 -3.47
CA SER A 11 8.22 9.23 -2.93
C SER A 11 7.72 8.17 -1.95
N ILE A 12 7.94 6.88 -2.23
CA ILE A 12 7.62 5.79 -1.31
C ILE A 12 8.35 6.01 0.04
N GLN A 13 9.65 6.31 0.01
CA GLN A 13 10.43 6.57 1.23
C GLN A 13 9.91 7.79 2.01
N LEU A 14 9.58 8.88 1.31
CA LEU A 14 9.04 10.07 1.96
C LEU A 14 7.65 9.84 2.54
N PHE A 15 6.79 9.09 1.85
CA PHE A 15 5.47 8.70 2.34
C PHE A 15 5.55 7.80 3.57
N GLU A 16 6.55 6.91 3.63
CA GLU A 16 6.85 6.09 4.82
C GLU A 16 7.29 6.93 6.02
N MET A 17 8.18 7.89 5.80
CA MET A 17 8.81 8.68 6.88
C MET A 17 7.93 9.81 7.40
N LYS A 18 7.31 10.60 6.50
CA LYS A 18 6.54 11.81 6.85
C LYS A 18 5.02 11.61 6.69
N GLY A 19 4.59 10.60 5.94
CA GLY A 19 3.19 10.44 5.53
C GLY A 19 2.86 11.16 4.22
N PHE A 20 1.84 10.67 3.53
CA PHE A 20 1.43 11.17 2.21
C PHE A 20 0.97 12.63 2.25
N SER A 21 0.15 13.01 3.23
CA SER A 21 -0.39 14.37 3.33
C SER A 21 0.70 15.41 3.58
N GLU A 22 1.67 15.08 4.44
CA GLU A 22 2.76 15.99 4.83
C GLU A 22 3.87 16.07 3.78
N THR A 23 3.97 15.09 2.89
CA THR A 23 4.96 15.08 1.80
C THR A 23 4.49 15.98 0.66
N SER A 24 5.27 17.00 0.30
CA SER A 24 5.01 17.86 -0.86
C SER A 24 5.75 17.37 -2.10
N ILE A 25 5.30 17.81 -3.28
CA ILE A 25 6.05 17.58 -4.53
C ILE A 25 7.45 18.23 -4.45
N GLN A 26 7.59 19.32 -3.69
CA GLN A 26 8.88 19.98 -3.49
C GLN A 26 9.86 19.08 -2.73
N ASP A 27 9.43 18.42 -1.65
CA ASP A 27 10.26 17.47 -0.90
C ASP A 27 10.84 16.36 -1.82
N VAL A 28 10.00 15.83 -2.71
CA VAL A 28 10.37 14.74 -3.64
C VAL A 28 11.43 15.21 -4.63
N VAL A 29 11.24 16.37 -5.25
CA VAL A 29 12.15 16.86 -6.29
C VAL A 29 13.47 17.38 -5.71
N GLU A 30 13.44 17.96 -4.50
CA GLU A 30 14.64 18.37 -3.76
C GLU A 30 15.49 17.15 -3.39
N ALA A 31 14.87 16.09 -2.86
CA ALA A 31 15.57 14.86 -2.51
C ALA A 31 16.26 14.20 -3.71
N LEU A 32 15.75 14.43 -4.93
CA LEU A 32 16.30 13.88 -6.17
C LEU A 32 17.22 14.85 -6.93
N GLY A 33 17.31 16.12 -6.50
CA GLY A 33 18.02 17.16 -7.24
C GLY A 33 17.43 17.45 -8.62
N VAL A 34 16.11 17.33 -8.78
CA VAL A 34 15.39 17.61 -10.04
C VAL A 34 14.45 18.80 -9.88
N THR A 35 13.89 19.30 -10.98
CA THR A 35 12.93 20.41 -10.95
C THR A 35 11.49 19.91 -10.81
N LYS A 36 10.57 20.76 -10.35
CA LYS A 36 9.12 20.47 -10.40
C LYS A 36 8.64 20.17 -11.82
N GLY A 37 9.18 20.84 -12.83
CA GLY A 37 8.84 20.58 -14.23
C GLY A 37 9.16 19.13 -14.64
N THR A 38 10.28 18.59 -14.16
CA THR A 38 10.62 17.17 -14.36
C THR A 38 9.59 16.24 -13.71
N PHE A 39 9.08 16.56 -12.51
CA PHE A 39 8.02 15.79 -11.88
C PHE A 39 6.74 15.80 -12.72
N TYR A 40 6.27 16.99 -13.08
CA TYR A 40 5.02 17.16 -13.82
C TYR A 40 5.06 16.60 -15.25
N TYR A 41 6.25 16.40 -15.81
CA TYR A 41 6.43 15.67 -17.06
C TYR A 41 6.04 14.18 -16.94
N TYR A 42 6.25 13.56 -15.77
CA TYR A 42 5.94 12.14 -15.54
C TYR A 42 4.61 11.90 -14.81
N PHE A 43 4.21 12.82 -13.93
CA PHE A 43 3.04 12.67 -13.08
C PHE A 43 2.27 13.99 -12.98
N GLU A 44 0.99 13.95 -13.29
CA GLU A 44 0.12 15.13 -13.25
C GLU A 44 -0.11 15.65 -11.82
N SER A 45 -0.09 14.75 -10.83
CA SER A 45 -0.31 15.08 -9.43
C SER A 45 0.35 14.07 -8.48
N LYS A 46 0.40 14.44 -7.19
CA LYS A 46 0.88 13.55 -6.12
C LYS A 46 -0.05 12.35 -5.94
N GLU A 47 -1.34 12.54 -6.17
CA GLU A 47 -2.38 11.51 -6.12
C GLU A 47 -2.24 10.53 -7.30
N GLN A 48 -1.93 11.03 -8.49
CA GLN A 48 -1.67 10.17 -9.65
C GLN A 48 -0.40 9.34 -9.43
N LEU A 49 0.65 9.93 -8.85
CA LEU A 49 1.83 9.18 -8.45
C LEU A 49 1.50 8.07 -7.43
N LEU A 50 0.70 8.37 -6.41
CA LEU A 50 0.27 7.38 -5.42
C LEU A 50 -0.54 6.24 -6.09
N LYS A 51 -1.43 6.59 -7.02
CA LYS A 51 -2.18 5.61 -7.80
C LYS A 51 -1.26 4.71 -8.64
N ASP A 52 -0.28 5.28 -9.34
CA ASP A 52 0.72 4.53 -10.11
C ASP A 52 1.50 3.56 -9.20
N ILE A 53 1.91 4.01 -8.01
CA ILE A 53 2.57 3.17 -7.00
C ILE A 53 1.68 1.98 -6.60
N HIS A 54 0.40 2.24 -6.33
CA HIS A 54 -0.56 1.18 -5.99
C HIS A 54 -0.76 0.18 -7.12
N LEU A 55 -0.85 0.65 -8.38
CA LEU A 55 -1.02 -0.23 -9.53
C LEU A 55 0.19 -1.14 -9.74
N ILE A 56 1.41 -0.61 -9.63
CA ILE A 56 2.65 -1.39 -9.70
C ILE A 56 2.63 -2.50 -8.64
N TYR A 57 2.24 -2.15 -7.41
CA TYR A 57 2.15 -3.11 -6.32
C TYR A 57 1.11 -4.21 -6.55
N ILE A 58 -0.09 -3.83 -7.04
CA ILE A 58 -1.15 -4.78 -7.36
C ILE A 58 -0.68 -5.75 -8.46
N ASP A 59 -0.02 -5.24 -9.50
CA ASP A 59 0.51 -6.07 -10.59
C ASP A 59 1.57 -7.06 -10.09
N GLU A 60 2.46 -6.64 -9.19
CA GLU A 60 3.44 -7.54 -8.56
C GLU A 60 2.76 -8.61 -7.71
N LEU A 61 1.75 -8.24 -6.93
CA LEU A 61 0.99 -9.17 -6.11
C LEU A 61 0.23 -10.20 -6.96
N LEU A 62 -0.38 -9.76 -8.06
CA LEU A 62 -1.09 -10.65 -8.99
C LEU A 62 -0.15 -11.65 -9.65
N LYS A 63 1.05 -11.21 -10.07
CA LYS A 63 2.07 -12.11 -10.64
C LYS A 63 2.45 -13.24 -9.68
N LEU A 64 2.68 -12.91 -8.41
CA LEU A 64 2.99 -13.92 -7.39
C LEU A 64 1.84 -14.93 -7.21
N GLN A 65 0.59 -14.46 -7.23
CA GLN A 65 -0.57 -15.33 -7.13
C GLN A 65 -0.73 -16.21 -8.37
N GLU A 66 -0.51 -15.67 -9.56
CA GLU A 66 -0.54 -16.44 -10.80
C GLU A 66 0.51 -17.56 -10.82
N GLU A 67 1.71 -17.32 -10.32
CA GLU A 67 2.75 -18.35 -10.20
C GLU A 67 2.31 -19.49 -9.29
N ILE A 68 1.65 -19.18 -8.16
CA ILE A 68 1.08 -20.19 -7.26
C ILE A 68 -0.02 -20.99 -7.96
N ILE A 69 -0.90 -20.32 -8.70
CA ILE A 69 -2.02 -20.95 -9.41
C ILE A 69 -1.49 -21.89 -10.50
N LYS A 70 -0.48 -21.47 -11.28
CA LYS A 70 0.11 -22.21 -12.39
C LYS A 70 0.95 -23.42 -11.93
N ASN A 71 1.34 -23.49 -10.65
CA ASN A 71 2.10 -24.62 -10.14
C ASN A 71 1.28 -25.93 -10.17
N LEU A 72 1.59 -26.82 -11.10
CA LEU A 72 0.84 -28.07 -11.32
C LEU A 72 1.09 -29.14 -10.24
N GLY A 73 2.15 -29.00 -9.42
CA GLY A 73 2.55 -29.97 -8.40
C GLY A 73 1.85 -29.80 -7.05
N THR A 74 1.04 -28.76 -6.88
CA THR A 74 0.41 -28.43 -5.59
C THR A 74 -1.11 -28.64 -5.61
N SER A 75 -1.64 -29.19 -4.52
CA SER A 75 -3.10 -29.29 -4.31
C SER A 75 -3.73 -27.90 -4.23
N TYR A 76 -4.99 -27.78 -4.66
CA TYR A 76 -5.79 -26.55 -4.53
C TYR A 76 -5.83 -26.02 -3.08
N LYS A 77 -5.84 -26.91 -2.08
CA LYS A 77 -5.79 -26.53 -0.67
C LYS A 77 -4.50 -25.79 -0.32
N THR A 78 -3.36 -26.29 -0.81
CA THR A 78 -2.05 -25.67 -0.62
C THR A 78 -1.98 -24.33 -1.34
N LYS A 79 -2.50 -24.24 -2.57
CA LYS A 79 -2.57 -22.97 -3.32
C LYS A 79 -3.36 -21.91 -2.57
N LEU A 80 -4.54 -22.26 -2.04
CA LEU A 80 -5.35 -21.34 -1.25
C LEU A 80 -4.61 -20.85 -0.01
N PHE A 81 -3.95 -21.77 0.71
CA PHE A 81 -3.16 -21.41 1.89
C PHE A 81 -2.01 -20.45 1.56
N GLU A 82 -1.24 -20.72 0.50
CA GLU A 82 -0.14 -19.86 0.08
C GLU A 82 -0.62 -18.49 -0.42
N ILE A 83 -1.73 -18.43 -1.16
CA ILE A 83 -2.32 -17.15 -1.59
C ILE A 83 -2.73 -16.32 -0.37
N VAL A 84 -3.46 -16.91 0.58
CA VAL A 84 -3.88 -16.22 1.81
C VAL A 84 -2.68 -15.80 2.65
N ARG A 85 -1.66 -16.66 2.77
CA ARG A 85 -0.41 -16.36 3.46
C ARG A 85 0.31 -15.17 2.82
N ILE A 86 0.45 -15.16 1.49
CA ILE A 86 1.05 -14.05 0.76
C ILE A 86 0.23 -12.78 0.98
N MET A 87 -1.10 -12.82 0.83
CA MET A 87 -1.95 -11.65 1.09
C MET A 87 -1.72 -11.04 2.48
N ILE A 88 -1.68 -11.87 3.53
CA ILE A 88 -1.44 -11.40 4.91
C ILE A 88 -0.02 -10.84 5.08
N THR A 89 0.98 -11.50 4.48
CA THR A 89 2.39 -11.11 4.59
C THR A 89 2.63 -9.78 3.88
N GLN A 90 2.02 -9.62 2.71
CA GLN A 90 2.04 -8.43 1.87
C GLN A 90 1.36 -7.25 2.57
N ILE A 91 0.25 -7.46 3.28
CA ILE A 91 -0.38 -6.43 4.12
C ILE A 91 0.52 -6.02 5.31
N LYS A 92 1.34 -6.91 5.88
CA LYS A 92 2.26 -6.53 6.98
C LYS A 92 3.46 -5.74 6.47
N ILE A 93 4.07 -6.20 5.37
CA ILE A 93 5.23 -5.55 4.76
C ILE A 93 4.84 -4.19 4.16
N THR A 94 3.69 -4.13 3.48
CA THR A 94 3.19 -2.92 2.82
C THR A 94 2.34 -2.07 3.76
N GLY A 95 1.73 -2.63 4.79
CA GLY A 95 1.02 -1.87 5.83
C GLY A 95 1.96 -0.94 6.60
N SER A 96 3.21 -1.35 6.83
CA SER A 96 4.25 -0.43 7.30
C SER A 96 4.59 0.67 6.28
N ARG A 97 4.36 0.44 4.97
CA ARG A 97 4.62 1.41 3.88
C ARG A 97 3.42 2.29 3.50
N CYS A 98 2.19 1.86 3.80
CA CYS A 98 0.97 2.45 3.27
C CYS A 98 -0.16 2.63 4.31
N PHE A 99 -0.12 1.97 5.47
CA PHE A 99 -1.15 2.17 6.51
C PHE A 99 -0.95 3.51 7.25
N SER A 100 0.28 4.03 7.29
CA SER A 100 0.56 5.40 7.74
C SER A 100 -0.13 6.47 6.87
N THR A 101 -0.43 6.16 5.60
CA THR A 101 -1.09 7.10 4.68
C THR A 101 -2.62 6.98 4.70
N MET A 102 -3.17 5.79 4.99
CA MET A 102 -4.63 5.58 5.06
C MET A 102 -5.28 6.17 6.32
N GLY A 103 -4.55 6.29 7.44
CA GLY A 103 -5.06 6.85 8.70
C GLY A 103 -5.52 8.33 8.63
N LYS A 104 -5.11 9.08 7.61
CA LYS A 104 -5.57 10.47 7.35
C LYS A 104 -6.38 10.60 6.04
N MET A 105 -6.67 9.49 5.36
CA MET A 105 -7.41 9.40 4.08
C MET A 105 -8.91 9.14 4.29
N SER A 106 -9.47 9.45 5.47
CA SER A 106 -10.93 9.34 5.73
C SER A 106 -11.77 10.39 4.98
N ARG A 107 -11.12 11.32 4.26
CA ARG A 107 -11.78 12.41 3.52
C ARG A 107 -11.98 12.16 2.02
N LEU A 108 -11.46 11.06 1.46
CA LEU A 108 -11.48 10.80 0.00
C LEU A 108 -12.18 9.50 -0.41
N PHE A 109 -12.69 8.70 0.53
CA PHE A 109 -13.52 7.53 0.20
C PHE A 109 -15.01 7.84 0.43
N PRO A 110 -15.88 7.65 -0.57
CA PRO A 110 -17.33 7.73 -0.37
C PRO A 110 -17.78 6.73 0.70
N LEU A 111 -18.73 7.16 1.54
CA LEU A 111 -19.22 6.51 2.77
C LEU A 111 -19.75 5.06 2.62
N SER A 112 -19.66 4.42 1.45
CA SER A 112 -20.18 3.07 1.19
C SER A 112 -19.18 1.92 1.39
N TRP A 113 -17.90 2.18 1.68
CA TRP A 113 -16.86 1.14 1.82
C TRP A 113 -16.38 0.89 3.26
N SER A 114 -17.18 1.23 4.26
CA SER A 114 -16.82 1.15 5.69
C SER A 114 -17.53 -0.05 6.35
N PRO A 115 -16.92 -1.25 6.35
CA PRO A 115 -16.29 -1.69 7.61
C PRO A 115 -15.07 -2.62 7.50
N VAL A 116 -14.66 -3.10 6.33
CA VAL A 116 -13.65 -4.18 6.24
C VAL A 116 -12.21 -3.67 6.36
N LEU A 117 -11.94 -2.41 6.02
CA LEU A 117 -10.58 -1.87 5.93
C LEU A 117 -10.16 -0.98 7.13
N CYS A 118 -11.06 -0.69 8.07
CA CYS A 118 -10.83 0.29 9.15
C CYS A 118 -10.79 -0.29 10.57
N LYS A 119 -10.52 -1.59 10.77
CA LYS A 119 -10.17 -2.09 12.10
C LYS A 119 -8.68 -2.45 12.16
N PRO A 120 -7.85 -1.72 12.93
CA PRO A 120 -6.50 -2.16 13.20
C PRO A 120 -6.57 -3.54 13.88
N PHE A 121 -5.85 -4.51 13.33
CA PHE A 121 -5.70 -5.84 13.91
C PHE A 121 -4.85 -5.71 15.18
N THR A 122 -5.47 -5.57 16.35
CA THR A 122 -4.79 -5.61 17.64
C THR A 122 -4.56 -7.08 18.03
N PRO A 123 -3.31 -7.55 18.15
CA PRO A 123 -3.05 -8.89 18.66
C PRO A 123 -2.99 -8.83 20.20
N GLY A 124 -4.03 -9.35 20.86
CA GLY A 124 -3.87 -9.93 22.21
C GLY A 124 -4.72 -9.36 23.36
N LEU A 125 -5.60 -10.25 23.84
CA LEU A 125 -5.90 -10.59 25.25
C LEU A 125 -6.84 -9.74 26.13
N SER A 126 -7.83 -10.47 26.67
CA SER A 126 -8.62 -10.25 27.90
C SER A 126 -9.72 -9.16 27.78
N THR A 127 -10.99 -9.36 28.13
CA THR A 127 -11.71 -10.32 28.99
C THR A 127 -13.13 -10.47 28.44
N TRP A 128 -13.67 -11.70 28.42
CA TRP A 128 -15.12 -11.90 28.36
C TRP A 128 -15.66 -11.72 29.79
N SER A 129 -16.35 -10.61 30.06
CA SER A 129 -17.28 -10.52 31.19
C SER A 129 -18.70 -10.37 30.66
N SER A 130 -19.46 -11.44 30.77
CA SER A 130 -20.92 -11.39 30.77
C SER A 130 -21.42 -10.41 31.82
N SER A 131 -22.42 -9.59 31.46
CA SER A 131 -23.66 -9.32 32.22
C SER A 131 -24.21 -7.93 31.86
N ALA A 132 -25.30 -7.92 31.10
CA ALA A 132 -26.33 -6.87 31.13
C ALA A 132 -27.61 -7.39 30.46
N VAL A 133 -28.27 -8.34 31.12
CA VAL A 133 -29.73 -8.42 31.27
C VAL A 133 -29.99 -8.83 32.71
#